data_AF-A0A974WJI4-F1
#
_entry.id   AF-A0A974WJI4-F1
#
_cell.length_a   1.000
_cell.length_b   1.000
_cell.length_c   1.000
_cell.angle_alpha   90.00
_cell.angle_beta   90.00
_cell.angle_gamma   90.00
#
_symmetry.space_group_name_H-M   'P 1'
#
loop_
_entity.id
_entity.type
_entity.pdbx_description
1 polymer ?
#
loop_
_entity_poly.entity_id
_entity_poly.type
_entity_poly.pdbx_seq_one_letter_code
_entity_poly.pdbx_strand_id
1 'polypeptide(L)' 'MLQIDSSYKPLMLEALEEMMYKLSLELNKLKGGPMDKQRKLLTDKQAKIEKLQHIISISED' A
#
# COMPACT_ATOMS: atom_id res chain seq x y z
N MET A 1 -10.68 17.36 5.18
CA MET A 1 -10.01 16.32 5.98
C MET A 1 -10.84 15.06 5.84
N LEU A 2 -10.25 13.92 5.45
CA LEU A 2 -10.99 12.65 5.39
C LEU A 2 -11.41 12.31 6.82
N GLN A 3 -12.70 12.29 7.10
CA GLN A 3 -13.22 11.80 8.37
C GLN A 3 -13.33 10.29 8.25
N ILE A 4 -12.30 9.60 8.75
CA ILE A 4 -12.28 8.15 8.82
C ILE A 4 -12.88 7.82 10.18
N ASP A 5 -14.00 7.11 10.18
CA ASP A 5 -14.54 6.56 11.42
C ASP A 5 -13.50 5.59 12.00
N SER A 6 -13.03 5.91 13.21
CA SER A 6 -11.92 5.24 13.86
C SER A 6 -12.18 3.76 14.14
N SER A 7 -13.46 3.35 14.18
CA SER A 7 -13.84 1.95 14.30
C SER A 7 -13.40 1.10 13.09
N TYR A 8 -13.27 1.69 11.90
CA TYR A 8 -12.84 1.00 10.69
C TYR A 8 -11.33 1.08 10.45
N LYS A 9 -10.60 1.90 11.21
CA LYS A 9 -9.15 2.09 11.06
C LYS A 9 -8.37 0.76 11.11
N PRO A 10 -8.62 -0.18 12.05
CA PRO A 10 -7.93 -1.47 12.05
C PRO A 10 -8.19 -2.29 10.79
N LEU A 11 -9.46 -2.37 10.36
CA LEU A 11 -9.86 -3.13 9.17
C LEU A 11 -9.23 -2.55 7.89
N MET A 12 -9.18 -1.22 7.78
CA MET A 12 -8.53 -0.57 6.64
C MET A 12 -7.03 -0.83 6.59
N LEU A 13 -6.35 -0.78 7.74
CA LEU A 13 -4.92 -1.06 7.82
C LEU A 13 -4.61 -2.52 7.46
N GLU A 14 -5.40 -3.47 7.97
CA GLU A 14 -5.28 -4.89 7.64
C GLU A 14 -5.45 -5.13 6.13
N ALA A 15 -6.47 -4.53 5.51
CA ALA A 15 -6.68 -4.65 4.07
C ALA A 15 -5.50 -4.08 3.26
N LEU A 16 -4.94 -2.94 3.69
CA LEU A 16 -3.77 -2.34 3.03
C LEU A 16 -2.50 -3.18 3.22
N GLU A 17 -2.32 -3.84 4.37
CA GLU A 17 -1.23 -4.79 4.60
C GLU A 17 -1.34 -6.01 3.67
N GLU A 18 -2.53 -6.57 3.50
CA GLU A 18 -2.74 -7.70 2.57
C GLU A 18 -2.45 -7.29 1.12
N MET A 19 -2.88 -6.08 0.71
CA MET A 19 -2.57 -5.54 -0.61
C MET A 19 -1.06 -5.33 -0.80
N MET A 20 -0.37 -4.82 0.24
CA MET A 20 1.09 -4.65 0.23
C MET A 20 1.81 -5.99 0.07
N TYR A 21 1.37 -7.01 0.79
CA TYR A 21 1.91 -8.35 0.68
C TYR A 21 1.77 -8.90 -0.74
N LYS A 22 0.59 -8.78 -1.36
CA LYS A 22 0.35 -9.22 -2.75
C LYS A 22 1.26 -8.49 -3.74
N LEU A 23 1.40 -7.17 -3.61
CA LEU A 23 2.33 -6.39 -4.44
C LEU A 23 3.78 -6.82 -4.25
N SER A 24 4.20 -7.13 -3.02
CA SER A 24 5.55 -7.60 -2.74
C SER A 24 5.86 -8.91 -3.47
N LEU A 25 4.89 -9.83 -3.57
CA LEU A 25 5.04 -11.08 -4.30
C LEU A 25 5.19 -10.84 -5.80
N GLU A 26 4.42 -9.91 -6.37
CA GLU A 26 4.54 -9.54 -7.78
C GLU A 26 5.87 -8.86 -8.09
N LEU A 27 6.30 -7.91 -7.27
CA LEU A 27 7.58 -7.23 -7.42
C LEU A 27 8.77 -8.18 -7.26
N ASN A 28 8.66 -9.17 -6.37
CA ASN A 28 9.71 -10.17 -6.17
C ASN A 28 9.93 -11.02 -7.43
N LYS A 29 8.88 -11.30 -8.21
CA LYS A 29 9.02 -11.99 -9.51
C LYS A 29 9.81 -11.18 -10.54
N LEU A 30 9.87 -9.85 -10.38
CA LEU A 30 10.57 -8.93 -11.27
C LEU A 30 11.93 -8.47 -10.71
N LYS A 31 12.34 -9.03 -9.56
CA LYS A 31 13.56 -8.62 -8.85
C LYS A 31 14.80 -8.94 -9.69
N GLY A 32 15.74 -8.00 -9.74
CA GLY A 32 16.97 -8.12 -10.54
C GLY A 32 16.78 -7.86 -12.04
N GLY A 33 15.54 -7.76 -12.52
CA GLY A 33 15.24 -7.35 -13.89
C GLY A 33 15.37 -5.82 -14.10
N PRO A 34 15.22 -5.34 -15.34
CA PRO A 34 15.20 -3.91 -15.64
C PRO A 34 13.99 -3.21 -15.01
N MET A 35 14.06 -1.87 -14.90
CA MET A 35 12.92 -1.05 -14.51
C MET A 35 11.98 -0.84 -15.70
N ASP A 36 11.21 -1.87 -16.04
CA ASP A 36 10.21 -1.78 -17.10
C ASP A 36 8.93 -1.08 -16.64
N LYS A 37 8.00 -0.86 -17.59
CA LYS A 37 6.72 -0.19 -17.31
C LYS A 37 5.90 -0.90 -16.23
N GLN A 38 5.95 -2.23 -16.17
CA GLN A 38 5.18 -3.02 -15.22
C GLN A 38 5.77 -2.90 -13.82
N ARG A 39 7.09 -3.06 -13.67
CA ARG A 39 7.79 -2.89 -12.40
C ARG A 39 7.60 -1.47 -11.86
N LYS A 40 7.71 -0.45 -12.72
CA LYS A 40 7.44 0.94 -12.33
C LYS A 40 6.01 1.11 -11.81
N LEU A 41 5.02 0.58 -12.52
CA LEU A 41 3.62 0.64 -12.11
C LEU A 41 3.39 -0.03 -10.74
N LEU A 42 4.01 -1.19 -10.50
CA LEU A 42 3.89 -1.91 -9.23
C LEU A 42 4.59 -1.16 -8.08
N THR A 43 5.77 -0.60 -8.32
CA THR A 43 6.46 0.27 -7.34
C THR A 43 5.62 1.52 -7.03
N ASP A 44 5.03 2.16 -8.04
CA ASP A 44 4.16 3.32 -7.83
C ASP A 44 2.90 2.95 -7.02
N LYS A 45 2.34 1.77 -7.23
CA LYS A 45 1.22 1.25 -6.41
C LYS A 45 1.66 1.00 -4.97
N GLN A 46 2.82 0.39 -4.76
CA GLN A 46 3.38 0.15 -3.43
C GLN A 46 3.49 1.46 -2.64
N ALA A 47 4.11 2.49 -3.24
CA ALA A 47 4.28 3.80 -2.60
C ALA A 47 2.94 4.48 -2.27
N LYS A 48 1.90 4.30 -3.10
CA LYS A 48 0.56 4.84 -2.82
C LYS A 48 -0.09 4.14 -1.62
N ILE A 49 0.07 2.83 -1.48
CA ILE A 49 -0.45 2.07 -0.34
C ILE A 49 0.28 2.49 0.93
N GLU A 50 1.61 2.60 0.91
CA GLU A 50 2.40 3.08 2.07
C GLU A 50 1.93 4.46 2.53
N LYS A 51 1.68 5.37 1.57
CA LYS A 51 1.15 6.70 1.87
C LYS A 51 -0.25 6.63 2.52
N LEU A 52 -1.13 5.75 2.02
CA LEU A 52 -2.47 5.58 2.61
C LEU A 52 -2.40 4.99 4.01
N GLN A 53 -1.56 3.96 4.23
CA GLN A 53 -1.32 3.40 5.56
C GLN A 53 -0.83 4.47 6.54
N HIS A 54 0.11 5.32 6.11
CA HIS A 54 0.59 6.42 6.93
C HIS A 54 -0.51 7.42 7.27
N ILE A 55 -1.31 7.86 6.28
CA ILE A 55 -2.43 8.79 6.49
C ILE A 55 -3.44 8.22 7.49
N ILE A 56 -3.81 6.96 7.33
CA ILE A 56 -4.77 6.28 8.22
C ILE A 56 -4.18 6.09 9.62
N SER A 57 -2.90 5.74 9.71
CA SER A 57 -2.21 5.54 10.99
C SER A 57 -2.18 6.83 11.82
N ILE A 58 -1.90 7.98 11.19
CA ILE A 58 -1.81 9.28 11.88
C ILE A 58 -3.13 10.05 11.94
N SER A 59 -4.20 9.60 11.27
CA SER A 59 -5.49 10.27 11.38
C SER A 59 -5.99 10.14 12.82
N GLU A 60 -6.22 11.29 13.45
CA GLU A 60 -6.91 11.41 14.75
C GLU A 60 -8.40 11.08 14.57
N ASP A 61 -9.02 10.65 15.67
CA ASP A 61 -10.46 10.35 15.77
C ASP A 61 -11.32 11.61 15.73
#